data_AF-A0A1M7DYE5-F1
#
_entry.id   AF-A0A1M7DYE5-F1
#
_cell.length_a   1.000
_cell.length_b   1.000
_cell.length_c   1.000
_cell.angle_alpha   90.00
_cell.angle_beta   90.00
_cell.angle_gamma   90.00
#
_symmetry.space_group_name_H-M   'P 1'
#
loop_
_entity.id
_entity.type
_entity.pdbx_description
1 polymer ?
#
loop_
_entity_poly.entity_id
_entity_poly.type
_entity_poly.pdbx_seq_one_letter_code
_entity_poly.pdbx_strand_id
1 'polypeptide(L)'
;MNTRIAFFIFLILSFTIFPYCIIYLQSDFLSSIIPGWNTNITGIKIVSNLIKFLILSIVTFYYWKLSKIKLEINYKIFLIHLLLTFPAIIATKLYLYDFINMNFKDLEGFTSQIKIVVYIRIFTNILFLLGQILFWIFYVRFLKNN
;
A
#
# COMPACT_ATOMS: atom_id res chain seq x y z
N MET A 1 3.04 -23.60 -1.61
CA MET A 1 3.05 -22.64 -2.74
C MET A 1 4.47 -22.25 -3.06
N ASN A 2 4.81 -22.19 -4.36
CA ASN A 2 6.17 -21.88 -4.78
C ASN A 2 6.56 -20.45 -4.36
N THR A 3 7.69 -20.33 -3.66
CA THR A 3 8.26 -19.06 -3.19
C THR A 3 8.57 -18.09 -4.32
N ARG A 4 8.93 -18.60 -5.50
CA ARG A 4 9.15 -17.77 -6.70
C ARG A 4 7.87 -17.08 -7.14
N ILE A 5 6.73 -17.79 -7.09
CA ILE A 5 5.42 -17.20 -7.42
C ILE A 5 5.06 -16.12 -6.41
N ALA A 6 5.27 -16.38 -5.11
CA ALA A 6 5.04 -15.38 -4.07
C ALA A 6 5.88 -14.12 -4.29
N PHE A 7 7.16 -14.28 -4.64
CA PHE A 7 8.05 -13.17 -5.02
C PHE A 7 7.51 -12.40 -6.22
N PHE A 8 7.13 -13.07 -7.31
CA PHE A 8 6.60 -12.39 -8.51
C PHE A 8 5.31 -11.63 -8.22
N ILE A 9 4.41 -12.17 -7.40
CA ILE A 9 3.18 -11.48 -7.00
C ILE A 9 3.52 -10.16 -6.27
N PHE A 10 4.42 -10.21 -5.28
CA PHE A 10 4.81 -9.01 -4.53
C PHE A 10 5.64 -8.03 -5.37
N LEU A 11 6.44 -8.52 -6.32
CA LEU A 11 7.13 -7.70 -7.31
C LEU A 11 6.13 -6.91 -8.16
N ILE A 12 5.11 -7.59 -8.71
CA ILE A 12 4.05 -6.94 -9.50
C ILE A 12 3.31 -5.91 -8.63
N LEU A 13 2.93 -6.28 -7.40
CA LEU A 13 2.29 -5.36 -6.46
C LEU A 13 3.14 -4.12 -6.19
N SER A 14 4.45 -4.27 -5.99
CA SER A 14 5.38 -3.14 -5.83
C SER A 14 5.39 -2.23 -7.06
N PHE A 15 5.47 -2.83 -8.26
CA PHE A 15 5.40 -2.10 -9.52
C PHE A 15 4.06 -1.39 -9.74
N THR A 16 2.95 -1.85 -9.16
CA THR A 16 1.69 -1.11 -9.27
C THR A 16 1.69 0.24 -8.55
N ILE A 17 2.55 0.41 -7.53
CA ILE A 17 2.71 1.67 -6.79
C ILE A 17 3.76 2.57 -7.44
N PHE A 18 4.84 1.97 -7.97
CA PHE A 18 6.06 2.68 -8.40
C PHE A 18 5.90 3.77 -9.48
N PRO A 19 5.19 3.58 -10.61
CA PRO A 19 5.12 4.62 -11.64
C PRO A 19 4.32 5.85 -11.20
N TYR A 20 3.51 5.75 -10.14
CA TYR A 20 2.71 6.88 -9.65
C TYR A 20 3.55 7.87 -8.83
N CYS A 21 4.53 7.40 -8.06
CA CYS A 21 5.34 8.28 -7.21
C CYS A 21 6.26 9.18 -8.04
N ILE A 22 6.89 8.65 -9.11
CA ILE A 22 7.86 9.39 -9.92
C ILE A 22 7.19 10.48 -10.76
N ILE A 23 6.03 10.19 -11.37
CA ILE A 23 5.32 11.15 -12.23
C ILE A 23 4.86 12.38 -11.44
N TYR A 24 4.44 12.21 -10.18
CA TYR A 24 3.97 13.32 -9.34
C TYR A 24 5.08 14.05 -8.58
N LEU A 25 6.26 13.45 -8.40
CA LEU A 25 7.43 14.12 -7.80
C LEU A 25 7.98 15.25 -8.68
N GLN A 26 7.66 15.26 -9.98
CA GLN A 26 8.02 16.32 -10.93
C GLN A 26 7.08 17.55 -10.85
N SER A 27 6.10 17.54 -9.93
CA SER A 27 5.19 18.68 -9.73
C SER A 27 5.79 19.75 -8.82
N ASP A 28 5.19 20.95 -8.85
CA ASP A 28 5.56 22.16 -8.09
C ASP A 28 5.74 21.95 -6.56
N PHE A 29 5.46 20.77 -6.04
CA PHE A 29 5.59 20.40 -4.63
C PHE A 29 7.03 20.50 -4.09
N LEU A 30 8.04 20.17 -4.90
CA LEU A 30 9.45 20.25 -4.49
C LEU A 30 10.13 21.55 -4.94
N SER A 31 9.54 22.27 -5.89
CA SER A 31 10.11 23.47 -6.51
C SER A 31 9.42 24.78 -6.11
N SER A 32 8.30 24.75 -5.38
CA SER A 32 7.58 25.97 -5.01
C SER A 32 8.39 26.80 -4.02
N ILE A 33 8.83 27.97 -4.48
CA ILE A 33 9.51 29.01 -3.67
C ILE A 33 8.51 29.74 -2.76
N ILE A 34 7.20 29.65 -3.05
CA ILE A 34 6.15 30.36 -2.31
C ILE A 34 5.69 29.49 -1.11
N PRO A 35 5.91 29.94 0.13
CA PRO A 35 5.48 29.22 1.32
C PRO A 35 3.95 29.12 1.38
N GLY A 36 3.41 27.90 1.47
CA GLY A 36 1.98 27.63 1.59
C GLY A 36 1.34 26.96 0.37
N TRP A 37 1.97 26.99 -0.81
CA TRP A 37 1.52 26.22 -1.99
C TRP A 37 1.93 24.74 -1.97
N ASN A 38 2.89 24.42 -1.10
CA ASN A 38 3.37 23.09 -0.77
C ASN A 38 2.50 22.35 0.29
N THR A 39 1.42 22.95 0.81
CA THR A 39 0.51 22.29 1.78
C THR A 39 -0.66 21.55 1.12
N ASN A 40 -0.48 21.10 -0.13
CA ASN A 40 -1.54 20.41 -0.85
C ASN A 40 -1.71 18.96 -0.33
N ILE A 41 -2.96 18.49 -0.17
CA ILE A 41 -3.33 17.13 0.27
C ILE A 41 -2.64 16.05 -0.59
N THR A 42 -2.32 16.40 -1.84
CA THR A 42 -1.54 15.61 -2.80
C THR A 42 -0.18 15.17 -2.23
N GLY A 43 0.52 16.03 -1.48
CA GLY A 43 1.82 15.71 -0.87
C GLY A 43 1.75 14.60 0.16
N ILE A 44 0.76 14.66 1.05
CA ILE A 44 0.52 13.63 2.07
C ILE A 44 0.19 12.28 1.39
N LYS A 45 -0.57 12.30 0.30
CA LYS A 45 -0.87 11.10 -0.51
C LYS A 45 0.40 10.50 -1.13
N ILE A 46 1.29 11.33 -1.68
CA ILE A 46 2.57 10.91 -2.26
C ILE A 46 3.46 10.27 -1.18
N VAL A 47 3.63 10.94 -0.04
CA VAL A 47 4.45 10.44 1.07
C VAL A 47 3.90 9.11 1.60
N SER A 48 2.58 9.01 1.80
CA SER A 48 1.94 7.76 2.24
C SER A 48 2.16 6.60 1.25
N ASN A 49 2.03 6.87 -0.05
CA ASN A 49 2.28 5.86 -1.09
C ASN A 49 3.76 5.46 -1.16
N LEU A 50 4.68 6.40 -0.96
CA LEU A 50 6.12 6.15 -0.92
C LEU A 50 6.50 5.26 0.27
N ILE A 51 5.92 5.49 1.45
CA ILE A 51 6.11 4.63 2.62
C ILE A 51 5.64 3.20 2.33
N LYS A 52 4.44 3.04 1.76
CA LYS A 52 3.91 1.72 1.35
C LYS A 52 4.82 1.02 0.34
N PHE A 53 5.34 1.78 -0.64
CA PHE A 53 6.27 1.26 -1.64
C PHE A 53 7.59 0.77 -1.01
N LEU A 54 8.18 1.55 -0.09
CA LEU A 54 9.40 1.14 0.62
C LEU A 54 9.17 -0.15 1.40
N ILE A 55 8.06 -0.24 2.14
CA ILE A 55 7.72 -1.44 2.91
C ILE A 55 7.51 -2.65 1.99
N LEU A 56 6.78 -2.48 0.88
CA LEU A 56 6.60 -3.56 -0.11
C LEU A 56 7.91 -3.97 -0.78
N SER A 57 8.82 -3.03 -1.02
CA SER A 57 10.14 -3.33 -1.58
C SER A 57 10.96 -4.19 -0.61
N ILE A 58 10.92 -3.88 0.69
CA ILE A 58 11.54 -4.69 1.74
C ILE A 58 10.94 -6.10 1.77
N VAL A 59 9.61 -6.21 1.73
CA VAL A 59 8.91 -7.51 1.73
C VAL A 59 9.22 -8.33 0.50
N THR A 60 9.25 -7.68 -0.67
CA THR A 60 9.62 -8.31 -1.95
C THR A 60 11.05 -8.82 -1.90
N PHE A 61 11.98 -8.04 -1.33
CA PHE A 61 13.36 -8.47 -1.12
C PHE A 61 13.45 -9.70 -0.20
N TYR A 62 12.68 -9.76 0.88
CA TYR A 62 12.64 -10.94 1.75
C TYR A 62 11.99 -12.16 1.07
N TYR A 63 10.94 -11.99 0.28
CA TYR A 63 10.40 -13.09 -0.54
C TYR A 63 11.40 -13.59 -1.58
N TRP A 64 12.17 -12.69 -2.19
CA TRP A 64 13.28 -13.07 -3.06
C TRP A 64 14.33 -13.89 -2.32
N LYS A 65 14.73 -13.47 -1.12
CA LYS A 65 15.65 -14.23 -0.28
C LYS A 65 15.08 -15.62 0.07
N LEU A 66 13.81 -15.71 0.45
CA LEU A 66 13.12 -16.97 0.69
C LEU A 66 13.12 -17.87 -0.55
N SER A 67 12.95 -17.30 -1.74
CA SER A 67 12.92 -18.05 -3.01
C SER A 67 14.23 -18.75 -3.37
N LYS A 68 15.34 -18.29 -2.79
CA LYS A 68 16.66 -18.93 -2.93
C LYS A 68 16.89 -20.05 -1.93
N ILE A 69 16.25 -20.01 -0.76
CA ILE A 69 16.50 -20.92 0.36
C ILE A 69 15.52 -22.10 0.35
N LYS A 70 14.25 -21.87 0.03
CA LYS A 70 13.24 -22.92 -0.11
C LYS A 70 12.38 -22.74 -1.33
N LEU A 71 11.93 -23.87 -1.86
CA LEU A 71 10.95 -23.93 -2.94
C LEU A 71 9.54 -23.60 -2.46
N GLU A 72 9.18 -23.89 -1.19
CA GLU A 72 7.80 -23.81 -0.74
C GLU A 72 7.56 -23.01 0.55
N ILE A 73 6.44 -22.30 0.56
CA ILE A 73 5.84 -21.66 1.74
C ILE A 73 4.40 -22.13 1.94
N ASN A 74 3.91 -22.01 3.18
CA ASN A 74 2.53 -22.32 3.52
C ASN A 74 1.58 -21.37 2.78
N TYR A 75 0.75 -21.95 1.90
CA TYR A 75 -0.19 -21.21 1.07
C TYR A 75 -1.20 -20.40 1.89
N LYS A 76 -1.70 -20.94 3.00
CA LYS A 76 -2.70 -20.26 3.84
C LYS A 76 -2.14 -18.97 4.43
N ILE A 77 -0.91 -19.02 4.95
CA ILE A 77 -0.25 -17.85 5.54
C ILE A 77 0.03 -16.80 4.46
N PHE A 78 0.52 -17.24 3.29
CA PHE A 78 0.73 -16.36 2.15
C PHE A 78 -0.57 -15.67 1.70
N LEU A 79 -1.67 -16.42 1.58
CA LEU A 79 -2.95 -15.89 1.12
C LEU A 79 -3.51 -14.87 2.11
N ILE A 80 -3.40 -15.13 3.43
CA ILE A 80 -3.79 -14.16 4.46
C ILE A 80 -2.94 -12.88 4.33
N HIS A 81 -1.62 -13.01 4.20
CA HIS A 81 -0.73 -11.86 4.02
C HIS A 81 -1.11 -11.04 2.76
N LEU A 82 -1.37 -11.73 1.65
CA LEU A 82 -1.80 -11.09 0.40
C LEU A 82 -3.13 -10.36 0.57
N LEU A 83 -4.14 -10.99 1.18
CA LEU A 83 -5.45 -10.38 1.44
C LEU A 83 -5.38 -9.17 2.36
N LEU A 84 -4.46 -9.16 3.32
CA LEU A 84 -4.25 -8.00 4.21
C LEU A 84 -3.54 -6.84 3.50
N THR A 85 -2.65 -7.16 2.56
CA THR A 85 -1.84 -6.16 1.84
C THR A 85 -2.58 -5.57 0.65
N PHE A 86 -3.30 -6.40 -0.10
CA PHE A 86 -3.90 -6.05 -1.40
C PHE A 86 -4.90 -4.87 -1.36
N PRO A 87 -5.85 -4.79 -0.40
CA PRO A 87 -6.80 -3.68 -0.34
C PRO A 87 -6.12 -2.32 -0.20
N ALA A 88 -5.02 -2.27 0.56
CA ALA A 88 -4.27 -1.03 0.79
C ALA A 88 -3.53 -0.55 -0.46
N ILE A 89 -3.16 -1.46 -1.36
CA ILE A 89 -2.52 -1.17 -2.64
C ILE A 89 -3.57 -0.69 -3.64
N ILE A 90 -4.75 -1.32 -3.69
CA ILE A 90 -5.83 -0.81 -4.55
C ILE A 90 -6.26 0.60 -4.11
N ALA A 91 -6.41 0.81 -2.80
CA ALA A 91 -6.84 2.10 -2.25
C ALA A 91 -5.86 3.26 -2.50
N THR A 92 -4.61 2.99 -2.90
CA THR A 92 -3.68 4.06 -3.33
C THR A 92 -4.04 4.60 -4.72
N LYS A 93 -4.55 3.74 -5.61
CA LYS A 93 -4.92 4.10 -6.98
C LYS A 93 -6.35 4.63 -7.10
N LEU A 94 -7.29 4.09 -6.33
CA LEU A 94 -8.67 4.53 -6.44
C LEU A 94 -8.84 5.96 -5.91
N TYR A 95 -9.34 6.85 -6.76
CA TYR A 95 -9.98 8.08 -6.33
C TYR A 95 -11.32 7.70 -5.73
N LEU A 96 -11.33 7.35 -4.44
CA LEU A 96 -12.53 6.92 -3.70
C LEU A 96 -13.68 7.94 -3.78
N TYR A 97 -13.35 9.19 -4.06
CA TYR A 97 -14.31 10.28 -4.28
C TYR A 97 -15.10 10.12 -5.59
N ASP A 98 -14.55 9.48 -6.62
CA ASP A 98 -15.23 9.26 -7.91
C ASP A 98 -16.29 8.16 -7.81
N PHE A 99 -16.16 7.26 -6.83
CA PHE A 99 -17.12 6.18 -6.56
C PHE A 99 -18.31 6.66 -5.72
N ILE A 100 -18.26 7.89 -5.21
CA ILE A 100 -19.28 8.46 -4.36
C ILE A 100 -19.90 9.63 -5.11
N ASN A 101 -21.18 9.52 -5.45
CA ASN A 101 -21.88 10.58 -6.16
C ASN A 101 -21.99 11.82 -5.25
N MET A 102 -21.10 12.80 -5.45
CA MET A 102 -21.02 14.01 -4.64
C MET A 102 -22.19 14.93 -4.95
N ASN A 103 -23.19 14.93 -4.09
CA ASN A 103 -24.31 15.86 -4.20
C ASN A 103 -24.02 17.11 -3.36
N PHE A 104 -23.41 18.12 -3.96
CA PHE A 104 -23.01 19.38 -3.29
C PHE A 104 -24.18 20.21 -2.75
N LYS A 105 -25.43 19.83 -3.04
CA LYS A 105 -26.63 20.52 -2.57
C LYS A 105 -27.02 20.17 -1.14
N ASP A 106 -26.48 19.07 -0.60
CA ASP A 106 -26.71 18.63 0.78
C ASP A 106 -25.38 18.58 1.55
N LEU A 107 -25.16 19.60 2.38
CA LEU A 107 -23.94 19.76 3.17
C LEU A 107 -23.74 18.57 4.13
N GLU A 108 -24.83 18.01 4.67
CA GLU A 108 -24.80 16.91 5.62
C GLU A 108 -24.41 15.60 4.92
N GLY A 109 -25.02 15.33 3.76
CA GLY A 109 -24.62 14.24 2.86
C GLY A 109 -23.15 14.32 2.45
N PHE A 110 -22.65 15.51 2.09
CA PHE A 110 -21.25 15.73 1.71
C PHE A 110 -20.27 15.40 2.84
N THR A 111 -20.55 15.86 4.07
CA THR A 111 -19.68 15.56 5.22
C THR A 111 -19.65 14.07 5.57
N SER A 112 -20.79 13.38 5.45
CA SER A 112 -20.88 11.92 5.66
C SER A 112 -20.03 11.15 4.64
N GLN A 113 -20.08 11.55 3.37
CA GLN A 113 -19.28 10.95 2.29
C GLN A 113 -17.77 11.09 2.53
N ILE A 114 -17.30 12.27 2.98
CA ILE A 114 -15.89 12.48 3.36
C ILE A 114 -15.49 11.52 4.48
N LYS A 115 -16.31 11.40 5.53
CA LYS A 115 -16.05 10.49 6.66
C LYS A 115 -15.88 9.05 6.20
N ILE A 116 -16.74 8.57 5.29
CA ILE A 116 -16.66 7.21 4.74
C ILE A 116 -15.32 6.99 4.03
N VAL A 117 -14.88 7.93 3.17
CA VAL A 117 -13.59 7.83 2.49
C VAL A 117 -12.43 7.78 3.49
N VAL A 118 -12.48 8.62 4.53
CA VAL A 118 -11.47 8.64 5.60
C VAL A 118 -11.44 7.30 6.33
N TYR A 119 -12.59 6.73 6.70
CA TYR A 119 -12.66 5.43 7.37
C TYR A 119 -12.11 4.30 6.51
N ILE A 120 -12.44 4.26 5.21
CA ILE A 120 -11.89 3.26 4.27
C ILE A 120 -10.36 3.38 4.20
N ARG A 121 -9.82 4.60 4.14
CA ARG A 121 -8.36 4.83 4.11
C ARG A 121 -7.69 4.36 5.40
N ILE A 122 -8.26 4.69 6.56
CA ILE A 122 -7.74 4.24 7.86
C ILE A 122 -7.77 2.72 7.96
N PHE A 123 -8.93 2.11 7.65
CA PHE A 123 -9.12 0.67 7.72
C PHE A 123 -8.13 -0.09 6.82
N THR A 124 -8.00 0.32 5.56
CA THR A 124 -7.05 -0.32 4.62
C THR A 124 -5.59 -0.14 5.05
N ASN A 125 -5.22 0.98 5.65
CA ASN A 125 -3.88 1.18 6.20
C ASN A 125 -3.61 0.26 7.41
N ILE A 126 -4.60 0.06 8.29
CA ILE A 126 -4.51 -0.89 9.41
C ILE A 126 -4.30 -2.32 8.89
N LEU A 127 -5.10 -2.73 7.89
CA LEU A 127 -4.94 -4.05 7.25
C LEU A 127 -3.54 -4.23 6.67
N PHE A 128 -3.01 -3.21 5.99
CA PHE A 128 -1.65 -3.24 5.46
C PHE A 128 -0.64 -3.53 6.55
N LEU A 129 -0.66 -2.74 7.63
CA LEU A 129 0.27 -2.88 8.76
C LEU A 129 0.17 -4.27 9.41
N LEU A 130 -1.05 -4.77 9.62
CA LEU A 130 -1.27 -6.13 10.13
C LEU A 130 -0.68 -7.19 9.19
N GLY A 131 -0.83 -7.00 7.87
CA GLY A 131 -0.20 -7.84 6.86
C GLY A 131 1.32 -7.88 7.00
N GLN A 132 1.95 -6.72 7.17
CA GLN A 132 3.41 -6.63 7.31
C GLN A 132 3.93 -7.25 8.61
N ILE A 133 3.22 -7.04 9.71
CA ILE A 133 3.52 -7.66 11.00
C ILE A 133 3.42 -9.20 10.88
N LEU A 134 2.35 -9.70 10.26
CA LEU A 134 2.16 -11.13 10.03
C LEU A 134 3.27 -11.71 9.17
N PHE A 135 3.67 -11.02 8.10
CA PHE A 135 4.79 -11.44 7.26
C PHE A 135 6.10 -11.49 8.05
N TRP A 136 6.38 -10.47 8.87
CA TRP A 136 7.59 -10.43 9.70
C TRP A 136 7.64 -11.60 10.68
N ILE A 137 6.55 -11.86 11.41
CA ILE A 137 6.45 -13.00 12.33
C ILE A 137 6.68 -14.31 11.58
N PHE A 138 6.05 -14.48 10.42
CA PHE A 138 6.23 -15.67 9.58
C PHE A 138 7.69 -15.83 9.15
N TYR A 139 8.31 -14.76 8.65
CA TYR A 139 9.69 -14.77 8.17
C TYR A 139 10.69 -15.10 9.29
N VAL A 140 10.53 -14.51 10.49
CA VAL A 140 11.40 -14.79 11.63
C VAL A 140 11.23 -16.23 12.13
N ARG A 141 9.99 -16.72 12.26
CA ARG A 141 9.74 -18.13 12.63
C ARG A 141 10.33 -19.09 11.62
N PHE A 142 10.26 -18.74 10.34
CA PHE A 142 10.83 -19.54 9.26
C PHE A 142 12.35 -19.63 9.36
N LEU A 143 13.04 -18.53 9.67
CA LEU A 143 14.49 -18.53 9.86
C LEU A 143 14.93 -19.33 11.09
N LYS A 144 14.16 -19.32 12.17
CA LYS A 144 14.49 -20.07 13.39
C LYS A 144 14.36 -21.60 13.23
N ASN A 145 13.50 -22.04 12.32
CA ASN A 145 13.21 -23.47 12.08
C ASN A 145 14.06 -24.09 10.94
N ASN A 146 15.02 -23.35 10.37
CA ASN A 146 16.05 -23.86 9.46
C ASN A 146 17.41 -23.71 10.11
#